data_AF-A0AA41AJ30-F1
#
_entry.id   AF-A0AA41AJ30-F1
#
_cell.length_a   1.000
_cell.length_b   1.000
_cell.length_c   1.000
_cell.angle_alpha   90.00
_cell.angle_beta   90.00
_cell.angle_gamma   90.00
#
_symmetry.space_group_name_H-M   'P 1'
#
loop_
_entity.id
_entity.type
_entity.pdbx_description
1 polymer ?
#
loop_
_entity_poly.entity_id
_entity_poly.type
_entity_poly.pdbx_seq_one_letter_code
_entity_poly.pdbx_strand_id
1 'polypeptide(L)'
;MSNNQSPYMLESASDYLRASRLLWTKPNLCGVAVVNAAIAIEIILKSFTAQPSDNKRKGTVGEQYEIKGKRLHKLTDLAKAIDPDIYKLLGFNKHEYWFEKYDNLFVQARYPYEPTANGGYTEIPISIGIEMFKATIAWYKKTDNKDPWVLMYPDVAGGGL
;
A
#
# COMPACT_ATOMS: atom_id res chain seq x y z
N MET A 1 13.27 16.96 9.45
CA MET A 1 13.05 15.70 8.71
C MET A 1 11.99 15.96 7.65
N SER A 2 12.23 15.59 6.39
CA SER A 2 11.21 15.67 5.35
C SER A 2 10.20 14.56 5.60
N ASN A 3 9.00 14.89 6.08
CA ASN A 3 7.89 13.95 6.21
C ASN A 3 7.41 13.62 4.80
N ASN A 4 8.08 12.66 4.16
CA ASN A 4 7.75 12.31 2.78
C ASN A 4 6.33 11.75 2.72
N GLN A 5 5.48 12.45 1.98
CA GLN A 5 4.07 12.13 1.84
C GLN A 5 3.75 12.16 0.36
N SER A 6 3.21 11.05 -0.14
CA SER A 6 2.89 10.85 -1.55
C SER A 6 1.38 10.58 -1.69
N PRO A 7 0.52 11.61 -1.58
CA PRO A 7 -0.94 11.48 -1.52
C PRO A 7 -1.54 10.66 -2.66
N TYR A 8 -1.10 10.90 -3.90
CA TYR A 8 -1.62 10.19 -5.06
C TYR A 8 -1.26 8.68 -5.05
N MET A 9 -0.14 8.30 -4.42
CA MET A 9 0.17 6.89 -4.17
C MET A 9 -0.77 6.30 -3.12
N LEU A 10 -1.07 7.03 -2.05
CA LEU A 10 -1.99 6.56 -1.01
C LEU A 10 -3.42 6.41 -1.54
N GLU A 11 -3.88 7.34 -2.38
CA GLU A 11 -5.13 7.24 -3.14
C GLU A 11 -5.14 5.98 -4.01
N SER A 12 -4.08 5.77 -4.79
CA SER A 12 -3.94 4.56 -5.62
C SER A 12 -4.02 3.28 -4.77
N ALA A 13 -3.35 3.24 -3.60
CA ALA A 13 -3.44 2.09 -2.69
C ALA A 13 -4.85 1.86 -2.16
N SER A 14 -5.61 2.93 -1.90
CA SER A 14 -7.03 2.84 -1.51
C SER A 14 -7.86 2.11 -2.57
N ASP A 15 -7.64 2.40 -3.86
CA ASP A 15 -8.35 1.74 -4.96
C ASP A 15 -8.03 0.25 -5.03
N TYR A 16 -6.77 -0.14 -4.87
CA TYR A 16 -6.37 -1.55 -4.82
C TYR A 16 -6.97 -2.28 -3.61
N LEU A 17 -7.03 -1.64 -2.43
CA LEU A 17 -7.69 -2.23 -1.25
C LEU A 17 -9.20 -2.36 -1.44
N ARG A 18 -9.84 -1.36 -2.05
CA ARG A 18 -11.27 -1.40 -2.37
C ARG A 18 -11.56 -2.54 -3.34
N ALA A 19 -10.76 -2.66 -4.40
CA ALA A 19 -10.85 -3.76 -5.36
C ALA A 19 -10.66 -5.11 -4.63
N SER A 20 -9.65 -5.22 -3.78
CA SER A 20 -9.40 -6.42 -2.97
C SER A 20 -10.62 -6.84 -2.14
N ARG A 21 -11.24 -5.92 -1.39
CA ARG A 21 -12.45 -6.20 -0.60
C ARG A 21 -13.62 -6.66 -1.46
N LEU A 22 -13.85 -6.00 -2.59
CA LEU A 22 -14.94 -6.37 -3.49
C LEU A 22 -14.73 -7.78 -4.06
N LEU A 23 -13.51 -8.06 -4.54
CA LEU A 23 -13.12 -9.36 -5.12
C LEU A 23 -13.18 -10.50 -4.10
N TRP A 24 -12.81 -10.25 -2.84
CA TRP A 24 -12.85 -11.26 -1.78
C TRP A 24 -14.24 -11.86 -1.57
N THR A 25 -15.29 -11.08 -1.80
CA THR A 25 -16.69 -11.53 -1.66
C THR A 25 -17.20 -12.32 -2.86
N LYS A 26 -16.40 -12.50 -3.92
CA LYS A 26 -16.83 -13.13 -5.16
C LYS A 26 -16.24 -14.54 -5.31
N PRO A 27 -17.03 -15.51 -5.79
CA PRO A 27 -16.53 -16.87 -6.04
C PRO A 27 -15.30 -16.86 -6.96
N ASN A 28 -14.31 -17.69 -6.64
CA ASN A 28 -13.07 -17.89 -7.41
C ASN A 28 -12.16 -16.66 -7.57
N LEU A 29 -12.41 -15.55 -6.88
CA LEU A 29 -11.59 -14.33 -6.97
C LEU A 29 -10.71 -14.06 -5.73
N CYS A 30 -10.68 -14.96 -4.74
CA CYS A 30 -9.91 -14.78 -3.51
C CYS A 30 -8.40 -14.60 -3.76
N GLY A 31 -7.80 -15.32 -4.72
CA GLY A 31 -6.40 -15.12 -5.07
C GLY A 31 -6.12 -13.75 -5.68
N VAL A 32 -7.00 -13.31 -6.57
CA VAL A 32 -6.91 -11.97 -7.18
C VAL A 32 -7.09 -10.88 -6.13
N ALA A 33 -8.01 -11.08 -5.17
CA ALA A 33 -8.20 -10.19 -4.03
C ALA A 33 -6.92 -10.05 -3.20
N VAL A 34 -6.28 -11.16 -2.85
CA VAL A 34 -5.02 -11.17 -2.08
C VAL A 34 -3.89 -10.46 -2.84
N VAL A 35 -3.77 -10.67 -4.16
CA VAL A 35 -2.78 -9.95 -4.98
C VAL A 35 -3.03 -8.45 -4.97
N ASN A 36 -4.29 -8.00 -5.08
CA ASN A 36 -4.63 -6.58 -5.00
C ASN A 36 -4.27 -5.97 -3.64
N ALA A 37 -4.51 -6.69 -2.53
CA ALA A 37 -4.09 -6.23 -1.21
C ALA A 37 -2.56 -6.14 -1.09
N ALA A 38 -1.83 -7.11 -1.64
CA ALA A 38 -0.37 -7.08 -1.67
C ALA A 38 0.16 -5.84 -2.41
N ILE A 39 -0.39 -5.56 -3.60
CA ILE A 39 -0.06 -4.37 -4.40
C ILE A 39 -0.32 -3.11 -3.58
N ALA A 40 -1.46 -3.02 -2.88
CA ALA A 40 -1.75 -1.86 -2.04
C ALA A 40 -0.73 -1.67 -0.91
N ILE A 41 -0.36 -2.75 -0.20
CA ILE A 41 0.68 -2.71 0.85
C ILE A 41 2.00 -2.22 0.26
N GLU A 42 2.42 -2.75 -0.89
CA GLU A 42 3.64 -2.31 -1.58
C GLU A 42 3.59 -0.81 -1.92
N ILE A 43 2.47 -0.32 -2.44
CA ILE A 43 2.28 1.11 -2.75
C ILE A 43 2.38 1.95 -1.47
N ILE A 44 1.73 1.55 -0.38
CA ILE A 44 1.79 2.25 0.91
C ILE A 44 3.24 2.34 1.40
N LEU A 45 3.98 1.24 1.42
CA LEU A 45 5.38 1.23 1.86
C LEU A 45 6.26 2.13 0.97
N LYS A 46 6.08 2.06 -0.36
CA LYS A 46 6.82 2.90 -1.31
C LYS A 46 6.50 4.38 -1.18
N SER A 47 5.29 4.75 -0.73
CA SER A 47 4.88 6.15 -0.57
C SER A 47 5.78 6.95 0.37
N PHE A 48 6.48 6.29 1.30
CA PHE A 48 7.39 6.91 2.27
C PHE A 48 8.80 7.18 1.71
N THR A 49 9.19 6.51 0.62
CA THR A 49 10.54 6.65 0.02
C THR A 49 10.51 7.20 -1.41
N ALA A 50 9.31 7.37 -1.97
CA ALA A 50 9.03 7.96 -3.27
C ALA A 50 9.34 9.46 -3.30
N GLN A 51 9.98 9.95 -4.35
CA GLN A 51 10.27 11.38 -4.51
C GLN A 51 9.53 11.91 -5.73
N PRO A 52 8.91 13.09 -5.68
CA PRO A 52 8.31 13.70 -6.86
C PRO A 52 9.27 13.75 -8.05
N SER A 53 8.85 13.18 -9.17
CA SER A 53 9.57 13.26 -10.44
C SER A 53 9.63 14.70 -10.91
N ASP A 54 10.78 15.11 -11.46
CA ASP A 54 10.94 16.45 -12.00
C ASP A 54 10.33 16.57 -13.41
N ASN A 55 9.02 16.77 -13.46
CA ASN A 55 8.26 16.88 -14.70
C ASN A 55 7.03 17.79 -14.55
N LYS A 56 6.27 17.97 -15.65
CA LYS A 56 5.09 18.85 -15.70
C LYS A 56 3.95 18.53 -14.73
N ARG A 57 3.99 17.37 -14.04
CA ARG A 57 2.97 16.93 -13.07
C ARG A 57 3.40 17.12 -11.62
N LYS A 58 4.64 17.57 -11.37
CA LYS A 58 5.13 17.87 -10.01
C LYS A 58 4.25 18.91 -9.34
N GLY A 59 3.83 18.64 -8.10
CA GLY A 59 2.91 19.47 -7.32
C GLY A 59 1.44 19.46 -7.79
N THR A 60 1.07 18.62 -8.77
CA THR A 60 -0.33 18.42 -9.17
C THR A 60 -0.95 17.24 -8.43
N VAL A 61 -2.29 17.13 -8.43
CA VAL A 61 -2.99 15.95 -7.88
C VAL A 61 -2.58 14.63 -8.55
N GLY A 62 -2.09 14.67 -9.80
CA GLY A 62 -1.60 13.52 -10.55
C GLY A 62 -0.06 13.42 -10.54
N GLU A 63 0.57 13.81 -9.43
CA GLU A 63 2.02 13.80 -9.28
C GLU A 63 2.62 12.42 -9.56
N GLN A 64 3.77 12.42 -10.24
CA GLN A 64 4.51 11.21 -10.56
C GLN A 64 5.71 11.11 -9.64
N TYR A 65 6.14 9.89 -9.32
CA TYR A 65 7.18 9.65 -8.34
C TYR A 65 8.30 8.77 -8.87
N GLU A 66 9.52 9.14 -8.52
CA GLU A 66 10.70 8.29 -8.58
C GLU A 66 10.81 7.48 -7.29
N ILE A 67 10.79 6.16 -7.41
CA ILE A 67 10.93 5.27 -6.26
C ILE A 67 12.41 4.90 -6.11
N LYS A 68 13.03 5.35 -5.01
CA LYS A 68 14.37 4.88 -4.65
C LYS A 68 14.33 3.36 -4.41
N GLY A 69 15.26 2.64 -5.00
CA GLY A 69 15.26 1.18 -4.90
C GLY A 69 14.18 0.50 -5.74
N LYS A 70 13.94 0.95 -6.99
CA LYS A 70 13.03 0.29 -7.97
C LYS A 70 13.16 -1.24 -8.07
N ARG A 71 14.28 -1.83 -7.62
CA ARG A 71 14.54 -3.28 -7.58
C ARG A 71 14.03 -3.98 -6.29
N LEU A 72 13.66 -3.23 -5.27
CA LEU A 72 13.09 -3.75 -4.03
C LEU A 72 11.60 -4.04 -4.26
N HIS A 73 11.30 -5.33 -4.40
CA HIS A 73 9.93 -5.84 -4.50
C HIS A 73 9.50 -6.59 -3.23
N LYS A 74 10.44 -6.90 -2.34
CA LYS A 74 10.13 -7.52 -1.05
C LYS A 74 9.57 -6.48 -0.11
N LEU A 75 8.45 -6.78 0.52
CA LEU A 75 7.80 -5.95 1.52
C LEU A 75 8.74 -5.68 2.70
N THR A 76 9.56 -6.66 3.10
CA THR A 76 10.55 -6.48 4.16
C THR A 76 11.61 -5.44 3.82
N ASP A 77 12.12 -5.44 2.60
CA ASP A 77 13.12 -4.46 2.14
C ASP A 77 12.50 -3.06 2.05
N LEU A 78 11.25 -2.97 1.60
CA LEU A 78 10.51 -1.71 1.55
C LEU A 78 10.22 -1.17 2.96
N ALA A 79 9.81 -2.02 3.89
CA ALA A 79 9.55 -1.65 5.28
C ALA A 79 10.81 -1.12 5.98
N LYS A 80 11.96 -1.78 5.79
CA LYS A 80 13.25 -1.36 6.35
C LYS A 80 13.75 -0.01 5.81
N ALA A 81 13.26 0.43 4.66
CA ALA A 81 13.65 1.70 4.05
C ALA A 81 12.86 2.90 4.62
N ILE A 82 11.79 2.66 5.40
CA ILE A 82 11.00 3.70 6.05
C ILE A 82 11.76 4.22 7.26
N ASP A 83 11.66 5.52 7.51
CA ASP A 83 12.17 6.13 8.74
C ASP A 83 11.65 5.38 9.98
N PRO A 84 12.54 4.90 10.89
CA PRO A 84 12.14 4.04 12.01
C PRO A 84 11.11 4.67 12.96
N ASP A 85 11.18 5.99 13.16
CA ASP A 85 10.27 6.69 14.05
C ASP A 85 8.88 6.79 13.43
N ILE A 86 8.80 7.08 12.12
CA ILE A 86 7.54 7.05 11.36
C ILE A 86 6.97 5.62 11.33
N TYR A 87 7.81 4.62 11.05
CA TYR A 87 7.41 3.22 10.96
C TYR A 87 6.76 2.72 12.27
N LYS A 88 7.38 3.05 13.41
CA LYS A 88 6.84 2.75 14.74
C LYS A 88 5.60 3.58 15.08
N LEU A 89 5.60 4.88 14.72
CA LEU A 89 4.44 5.77 14.93
C LEU A 89 3.18 5.25 14.24
N LEU A 90 3.32 4.73 13.02
CA LEU A 90 2.23 4.14 12.24
C LEU A 90 1.87 2.72 12.70
N GLY A 91 2.65 2.15 13.63
CA GLY A 91 2.44 0.80 14.15
C GLY A 91 2.73 -0.30 13.14
N PHE A 92 3.53 -0.04 12.10
CA PHE A 92 3.81 -1.03 11.05
C PHE A 92 4.65 -2.20 11.54
N ASN A 93 5.41 -2.00 12.62
CA ASN A 93 6.21 -3.05 13.28
C ASN A 93 5.38 -4.26 13.72
N LYS A 94 4.08 -4.12 13.98
CA LYS A 94 3.20 -5.25 14.32
C LYS A 94 2.94 -6.21 13.13
N HIS A 95 3.30 -5.80 11.92
CA HIS A 95 3.05 -6.54 10.68
C HIS A 95 4.31 -7.21 10.10
N GLU A 96 5.47 -7.11 10.75
CA GLU A 96 6.76 -7.62 10.23
C GLU A 96 6.72 -9.10 9.85
N TYR A 97 6.15 -9.95 10.71
CA TYR A 97 5.93 -11.37 10.42
C TYR A 97 5.19 -11.60 9.09
N TRP A 98 4.20 -10.75 8.82
CA TRP A 98 3.41 -10.84 7.61
C TRP A 98 4.16 -10.31 6.39
N PHE A 99 4.98 -9.27 6.54
CA PHE A 99 5.85 -8.82 5.45
C PHE A 99 6.81 -9.93 5.02
N GLU A 100 7.47 -10.61 5.96
CA GLU A 100 8.34 -11.75 5.65
C GLU A 100 7.57 -12.90 4.96
N LYS A 101 6.38 -13.23 5.47
CA LYS A 101 5.53 -14.26 4.88
C LYS A 101 5.06 -13.91 3.47
N TYR A 102 4.81 -12.63 3.21
CA TYR A 102 4.25 -12.13 1.95
C TYR A 102 5.28 -11.55 0.97
N ASP A 103 6.58 -11.51 1.32
CA ASP A 103 7.65 -11.20 0.36
C ASP A 103 7.59 -12.08 -0.89
N ASN A 104 7.18 -13.35 -0.70
CA ASN A 104 7.01 -14.31 -1.79
C ASN A 104 5.60 -14.30 -2.37
N LEU A 105 4.65 -13.54 -1.82
CA LEU A 105 3.26 -13.49 -2.29
C LEU A 105 3.19 -13.00 -3.74
N PHE A 106 4.00 -12.00 -4.08
CA PHE A 106 4.12 -11.53 -5.45
C PHE A 106 4.68 -12.57 -6.42
N VAL A 107 5.37 -13.60 -5.93
CA VAL A 107 5.86 -14.70 -6.77
C VAL A 107 4.82 -15.82 -6.81
N GLN A 108 4.31 -16.23 -5.65
CA GLN A 108 3.49 -17.45 -5.49
C GLN A 108 1.99 -17.26 -5.73
N ALA A 109 1.45 -16.04 -5.62
CA ALA A 109 0.01 -15.81 -5.74
C ALA A 109 -0.44 -15.32 -7.12
N ARG A 110 0.49 -14.98 -8.03
CA ARG A 110 0.14 -14.47 -9.37
C ARG A 110 -0.47 -15.54 -10.26
N TYR A 111 0.09 -16.73 -10.22
CA TYR A 111 -0.25 -17.80 -11.16
C TYR A 111 -0.57 -19.07 -10.38
N PRO A 112 -1.87 -19.34 -10.11
CA PRO A 112 -2.29 -20.49 -9.30
C PRO A 112 -1.96 -21.86 -9.93
N TYR A 113 -1.48 -21.87 -11.17
CA TYR A 113 -1.03 -23.06 -11.89
C TYR A 113 0.49 -23.29 -11.80
N GLU A 114 1.26 -22.41 -11.14
CA GLU A 114 2.69 -22.63 -10.94
C GLU A 114 2.93 -23.66 -9.82
N PRO A 115 3.99 -24.50 -9.91
CA PRO A 115 4.27 -25.53 -8.90
C PRO A 115 4.48 -24.99 -7.48
N THR A 116 4.88 -23.73 -7.35
CA THR A 116 5.12 -23.03 -6.08
C THR A 116 3.90 -22.24 -5.60
N ALA A 117 2.77 -22.31 -6.31
CA ALA A 117 1.58 -21.55 -5.99
C ALA A 117 0.91 -22.08 -4.72
N ASN A 118 0.39 -21.15 -3.92
CA ASN A 118 -0.35 -21.50 -2.71
C ASN A 118 -1.72 -22.09 -3.06
N GLY A 119 -2.04 -23.26 -2.49
CA GLY A 119 -3.34 -23.93 -2.69
C GLY A 119 -4.52 -23.27 -1.98
N GLY A 120 -4.31 -22.18 -1.24
CA GLY A 120 -5.35 -21.49 -0.46
C GLY A 120 -5.07 -20.00 -0.29
N TYR A 121 -6.10 -19.28 0.12
CA TYR A 121 -6.08 -17.82 0.30
C TYR A 121 -6.52 -17.44 1.71
N THR A 122 -6.08 -16.27 2.16
CA THR A 122 -6.42 -15.71 3.47
C THR A 122 -6.73 -14.23 3.34
N GLU A 123 -7.66 -13.74 4.15
CA GLU A 123 -8.04 -12.33 4.23
C GLU A 123 -6.94 -11.43 4.82
N ILE A 124 -5.96 -12.02 5.50
CA ILE A 124 -4.96 -11.29 6.31
C ILE A 124 -4.26 -10.14 5.57
N PRO A 125 -3.80 -10.27 4.31
CA PRO A 125 -3.24 -9.15 3.55
C PRO A 125 -4.22 -7.99 3.38
N ILE A 126 -5.51 -8.29 3.22
CA ILE A 126 -6.57 -7.28 3.10
C ILE A 126 -6.71 -6.52 4.42
N SER A 127 -6.81 -7.23 5.55
CA SER A 127 -6.91 -6.61 6.88
C SER A 127 -5.69 -5.74 7.19
N ILE A 128 -4.48 -6.25 6.95
CA ILE A 128 -3.22 -5.52 7.16
C ILE A 128 -3.16 -4.28 6.27
N GLY A 129 -3.49 -4.41 4.99
CA GLY A 129 -3.49 -3.27 4.07
C GLY A 129 -4.47 -2.18 4.49
N ILE A 130 -5.67 -2.54 4.97
CA ILE A 130 -6.64 -1.58 5.52
C ILE A 130 -6.11 -0.90 6.79
N GLU A 131 -5.50 -1.65 7.71
CA GLU A 131 -4.91 -1.09 8.93
C GLU A 131 -3.79 -0.09 8.60
N MET A 132 -2.89 -0.47 7.68
CA MET A 132 -1.78 0.38 7.24
C MET A 132 -2.28 1.64 6.54
N PHE A 133 -3.29 1.50 5.67
CA PHE A 133 -3.92 2.63 5.00
C PHE A 133 -4.55 3.59 6.02
N LYS A 134 -5.34 3.08 6.98
CA LYS A 134 -5.99 3.88 8.03
C LYS A 134 -4.98 4.64 8.88
N ALA A 135 -3.88 3.99 9.27
CA ALA A 135 -2.80 4.65 10.02
C ALA A 135 -2.15 5.77 9.18
N THR A 136 -1.89 5.52 7.90
CA THR A 136 -1.20 6.45 7.01
C THR A 136 -2.05 7.67 6.68
N ILE A 137 -3.33 7.48 6.31
CA ILE A 137 -4.23 8.60 6.00
C ILE A 137 -4.49 9.47 7.24
N ALA A 138 -4.60 8.85 8.43
CA ALA A 138 -4.72 9.58 9.69
C ALA A 138 -3.45 10.40 9.99
N TRP A 139 -2.27 9.84 9.72
CA TRP A 139 -1.00 10.55 9.88
C TRP A 139 -0.87 11.73 8.90
N TYR A 140 -1.23 11.56 7.62
CA TYR A 140 -1.21 12.63 6.62
C TYR A 140 -2.10 13.79 7.07
N LYS A 141 -3.32 13.50 7.52
CA LYS A 141 -4.25 14.52 8.07
C LYS A 141 -3.69 15.22 9.31
N LYS A 142 -3.15 14.46 10.27
CA LYS A 142 -2.60 14.99 11.52
C LYS A 142 -1.39 15.91 11.29
N THR A 143 -0.66 15.71 10.20
CA THR A 143 0.53 16.48 9.83
C THR A 143 0.24 17.57 8.80
N ASP A 144 -1.04 17.93 8.65
CA ASP A 144 -1.52 19.05 7.85
C ASP A 144 -1.21 18.94 6.34
N ASN A 145 -1.25 17.71 5.82
CA ASN A 145 -1.16 17.47 4.37
C ASN A 145 -2.30 18.19 3.63
N LYS A 146 -1.95 18.94 2.59
CA LYS A 146 -2.88 19.82 1.86
C LYS A 146 -3.51 19.21 0.61
N ASP A 147 -3.21 17.95 0.32
CA ASP A 147 -3.79 17.28 -0.83
C ASP A 147 -5.32 17.20 -0.71
N PRO A 148 -6.09 17.61 -1.75
CA PRO A 148 -7.54 17.64 -1.68
C PRO A 148 -8.17 16.27 -1.38
N TRP A 149 -7.62 15.19 -1.94
CA TRP A 149 -8.15 13.84 -1.73
C TRP A 149 -7.94 13.41 -0.28
N VAL A 150 -6.75 13.68 0.28
CA VAL A 150 -6.44 13.39 1.68
C VAL A 150 -7.39 14.13 2.63
N LEU A 151 -7.63 15.42 2.38
CA LEU A 151 -8.50 16.24 3.21
C LEU A 151 -9.94 15.74 3.16
N MET A 152 -10.43 15.40 1.98
CA MET A 152 -11.82 14.96 1.77
C MET A 152 -12.09 13.52 2.19
N TYR A 153 -11.10 12.63 2.22
CA TYR A 153 -11.32 11.23 2.60
C TYR A 153 -11.99 11.13 4.00
N PRO A 154 -13.03 10.31 4.23
CA PRO A 154 -13.58 9.28 3.35
C PRO A 154 -14.67 9.77 2.38
N ASP A 155 -15.01 11.07 2.39
CA ASP A 155 -16.07 11.68 1.58
C ASP A 155 -15.61 11.97 0.14
N VAL A 156 -15.00 10.96 -0.48
CA VAL A 156 -14.52 10.95 -1.87
C VAL A 156 -15.14 9.78 -2.63
N ALA A 157 -15.20 9.87 -3.96
CA ALA A 157 -15.53 8.70 -4.77
C ALA A 157 -14.53 7.58 -4.46
N GLY A 158 -15.02 6.38 -4.16
CA GLY A 158 -14.13 5.29 -3.77
C GLY A 158 -13.80 5.20 -2.28
N GLY A 159 -14.09 6.23 -1.48
CA GLY A 159 -13.73 6.29 -0.05
C GLY A 159 -14.48 5.30 0.86
N GLY A 160 -14.05 5.23 2.12
CA GLY A 160 -14.71 4.42 3.16
C GLY A 160 -14.23 2.97 3.28
N LEU A 161 -12.91 2.75 3.35
CA LEU A 161 -12.31 1.46 3.69
C LEU A 161 -12.54 1.03 5.15
#